data_AF-A0A3D2SQK4-F1
#
_entry.id   AF-A0A3D2SQK4-F1
#
_cell.length_a   1.000
_cell.length_b   1.000
_cell.length_c   1.000
_cell.angle_alpha   90.00
_cell.angle_beta   90.00
_cell.angle_gamma   90.00
#
_symmetry.space_group_name_H-M   'P 1'
#
loop_
_entity.id
_entity.type
_entity.pdbx_description
1 polymer ?
#
loop_
_entity_poly.entity_id
_entity_poly.type
_entity_poly.pdbx_seq_one_letter_code
_entity_poly.pdbx_strand_id
1 'polypeptide(L)'
;MTTHQTQPLDTLWYTRCPVPTGLGISIQKGWLKEKFGGQQIEIKSIRESNSKDIRNSHFNHTLANSVRHGGSIPAIWAYASGQKTKVIGLSWADEVQLLLTRYDSNIKTVADLKDKRFGLPLNQDALIDFSRAQAIRGLENALKTVDLDVSDLELVDC
;
A
#
# COMPACT_ATOMS: atom_id res chain seq x y z
N MET A 1 35.11 -6.10 11.71
CA MET A 1 34.35 -6.92 10.74
C MET A 1 33.49 -7.89 11.54
N THR A 2 32.20 -7.58 11.72
CA THR A 2 31.25 -8.51 12.33
C THR A 2 30.86 -9.54 11.27
N THR A 3 31.29 -10.77 11.45
CA THR A 3 30.84 -11.93 10.67
C THR A 3 29.35 -12.14 10.96
N HIS A 4 28.48 -11.73 10.03
CA HIS A 4 27.08 -12.10 10.09
C HIS A 4 26.98 -13.60 9.83
N GLN A 5 26.77 -14.40 10.88
CA GLN A 5 26.32 -15.77 10.73
C GLN A 5 24.93 -15.75 10.09
N THR A 6 24.85 -16.14 8.83
CA THR A 6 23.59 -16.36 8.13
C THR A 6 23.00 -17.66 8.64
N GLN A 7 21.98 -17.56 9.50
CA GLN A 7 21.13 -18.70 9.84
C GLN A 7 20.40 -19.17 8.57
N PRO A 8 20.25 -20.49 8.35
CA PRO A 8 19.42 -21.01 7.28
C PRO A 8 18.00 -20.44 7.40
N LEU A 9 17.43 -20.03 6.26
CA LEU A 9 16.05 -19.57 6.20
C LEU A 9 15.12 -20.76 6.46
N ASP A 10 14.18 -20.61 7.39
CA ASP A 10 13.15 -21.63 7.69
C ASP A 10 11.79 -21.28 7.07
N THR A 11 11.44 -20.00 7.03
CA THR A 11 10.16 -19.48 6.58
C THR A 11 10.37 -18.20 5.78
N LEU A 12 9.88 -18.19 4.55
CA LEU A 12 9.66 -16.97 3.78
C LEU A 12 8.23 -16.46 4.01
N TRP A 13 8.11 -15.34 4.69
CA TRP A 13 6.84 -14.65 4.85
C TRP A 13 6.52 -13.80 3.63
N TYR A 14 5.28 -13.83 3.16
CA TYR A 14 4.87 -13.00 2.04
C TYR A 14 3.61 -12.21 2.34
N THR A 15 3.47 -11.08 1.65
CA THR A 15 2.24 -10.31 1.66
C THR A 15 2.08 -9.51 0.38
N ARG A 16 0.83 -9.24 0.00
CA ARG A 16 0.51 -8.46 -1.20
C ARG A 16 -0.64 -7.49 -0.97
N CYS A 17 -0.64 -6.43 -1.75
CA CYS A 17 -1.81 -5.56 -1.90
C CYS A 17 -2.83 -6.19 -2.88
N PRO A 18 -4.08 -5.71 -2.92
CA PRO A 18 -5.08 -6.14 -3.89
C PRO A 18 -4.81 -5.54 -5.29
N VAL A 19 -3.59 -5.70 -5.79
CA VAL A 19 -3.12 -5.22 -7.11
C VAL A 19 -2.50 -6.40 -7.88
N PRO A 20 -2.50 -6.38 -9.23
CA PRO A 20 -1.85 -7.41 -10.02
C PRO A 20 -0.34 -7.39 -9.71
N THR A 21 0.16 -8.48 -9.16
CA THR A 21 1.57 -8.60 -8.75
C THR A 21 2.14 -9.93 -9.22
N GLY A 22 3.38 -9.92 -9.69
CA GLY A 22 4.12 -11.16 -9.99
C GLY A 22 4.21 -12.09 -8.77
N LEU A 23 4.30 -11.52 -7.56
CA LEU A 23 4.24 -12.29 -6.32
C LEU A 23 2.90 -13.01 -6.16
N GLY A 24 1.77 -12.31 -6.38
CA GLY A 24 0.44 -12.92 -6.32
C GLY A 24 0.28 -14.09 -7.30
N ILE A 25 0.75 -13.93 -8.54
CA ILE A 25 0.75 -14.99 -9.55
C ILE A 25 1.61 -16.18 -9.09
N SER A 26 2.83 -15.91 -8.61
CA SER A 26 3.75 -16.96 -8.16
C SER A 26 3.20 -17.79 -6.99
N ILE A 27 2.47 -17.15 -6.08
CA ILE A 27 1.79 -17.83 -4.97
C ILE A 27 0.63 -18.67 -5.50
N GLN A 28 -0.24 -18.10 -6.34
CA GLN A 28 -1.39 -18.81 -6.90
C GLN A 28 -0.99 -20.04 -7.74
N LYS A 29 0.13 -19.94 -8.47
CA LYS A 29 0.67 -21.04 -9.28
C LYS A 29 1.52 -22.02 -8.47
N GLY A 30 1.79 -21.75 -7.19
CA GLY A 30 2.62 -22.60 -6.34
C GLY A 30 4.12 -22.55 -6.63
N TRP A 31 4.59 -21.64 -7.49
CA TRP A 31 5.98 -21.58 -7.94
C TRP A 31 6.98 -21.34 -6.81
N LEU A 32 6.62 -20.50 -5.82
CA LEU A 32 7.48 -20.29 -4.66
C LEU A 32 7.59 -21.56 -3.81
N LYS A 33 6.47 -22.25 -3.58
CA LYS A 33 6.45 -23.51 -2.84
C LYS A 33 7.28 -24.59 -3.55
N GLU A 34 7.16 -24.70 -4.86
CA GLU A 34 7.95 -25.62 -5.67
C GLU A 34 9.46 -25.30 -5.59
N LYS A 35 9.83 -24.04 -5.80
CA LYS A 35 11.23 -23.59 -5.81
C LYS A 35 11.93 -23.83 -4.47
N PHE A 36 11.21 -23.65 -3.37
CA PHE A 36 11.76 -23.70 -2.01
C PHE A 36 11.52 -25.04 -1.29
N GLY A 37 10.69 -25.92 -1.83
CA GLY A 37 10.34 -27.20 -1.19
C GLY A 37 11.54 -28.12 -0.93
N GLY A 38 12.52 -28.14 -1.85
CA GLY A 38 13.76 -28.92 -1.67
C GLY A 38 14.69 -28.40 -0.56
N GLN A 39 14.47 -27.17 -0.08
CA GLN A 39 15.25 -26.52 0.98
C GLN A 39 14.54 -26.50 2.33
N GLN A 40 13.37 -27.15 2.44
CA GLN A 40 12.55 -27.15 3.65
C GLN A 40 12.13 -25.76 4.14
N ILE A 41 12.09 -24.77 3.23
CA ILE A 41 11.62 -23.42 3.54
C ILE A 41 10.10 -23.36 3.40
N GLU A 42 9.41 -22.96 4.46
CA GLU A 42 7.97 -22.75 4.46
C GLU A 42 7.59 -21.41 3.83
N ILE A 43 6.49 -21.37 3.08
CA ILE A 43 5.95 -20.14 2.48
C ILE A 43 4.67 -19.75 3.24
N LYS A 44 4.70 -18.64 3.99
CA LYS A 44 3.57 -18.22 4.85
C LYS A 44 3.03 -16.84 4.51
N SER A 45 1.70 -16.73 4.52
CA SER A 45 0.99 -15.46 4.34
C SER A 45 0.98 -14.67 5.64
N ILE A 46 1.48 -13.43 5.59
CA ILE A 46 1.37 -12.48 6.71
C ILE A 46 -0.11 -12.18 7.02
N ARG A 47 -0.95 -12.09 5.99
CA ARG A 47 -2.37 -11.71 6.14
C ARG A 47 -3.21 -12.79 6.83
N GLU A 48 -2.84 -14.05 6.68
CA GLU A 48 -3.53 -15.20 7.29
C GLU A 48 -3.03 -15.51 8.71
N SER A 49 -2.06 -14.75 9.22
CA SER A 49 -1.57 -14.93 10.58
C SER A 49 -2.61 -14.54 11.62
N ASN A 50 -2.73 -15.34 12.68
CA ASN A 50 -3.55 -15.02 13.85
C ASN A 50 -2.96 -13.86 14.68
N SER A 51 -1.66 -13.58 14.57
CA SER A 51 -1.00 -12.48 15.29
C SER A 51 -1.24 -11.13 14.62
N LYS A 52 -1.75 -10.16 15.39
CA LYS A 52 -1.92 -8.77 14.94
C LYS A 52 -0.59 -8.13 14.55
N ASP A 53 0.48 -8.40 15.30
CA ASP A 53 1.80 -7.83 15.03
C ASP A 53 2.39 -8.35 13.73
N ILE A 54 2.22 -9.65 13.47
CA ILE A 54 2.59 -10.24 12.17
C ILE A 54 1.79 -9.56 11.07
N ARG A 55 0.45 -9.48 11.19
CA ARG A 55 -0.39 -8.82 10.18
C ARG A 55 0.02 -7.36 9.95
N ASN A 56 0.38 -6.64 11.00
CA ASN A 56 0.85 -5.25 10.95
C ASN A 56 2.18 -5.09 10.19
N SER A 57 2.99 -6.16 10.11
CA SER A 57 4.18 -6.19 9.24
C SER A 57 3.86 -6.02 7.76
N HIS A 58 2.59 -6.16 7.34
CA HIS A 58 2.17 -5.74 6.00
C HIS A 58 2.41 -4.25 5.73
N PHE A 59 2.39 -3.42 6.78
CA PHE A 59 2.55 -1.98 6.69
C PHE A 59 3.89 -1.50 7.26
N ASN A 60 4.28 -2.01 8.43
CA ASN A 60 5.48 -1.53 9.13
C ASN A 60 6.74 -2.36 8.90
N HIS A 61 6.65 -3.46 8.14
CA HIS A 61 7.79 -4.25 7.68
C HIS A 61 8.75 -4.73 8.78
N THR A 62 8.22 -5.05 9.97
CA THR A 62 9.01 -5.50 11.13
C THR A 62 9.37 -6.99 11.11
N LEU A 63 8.61 -7.80 10.37
CA LEU A 63 8.81 -9.25 10.32
C LEU A 63 10.03 -9.58 9.46
N ALA A 64 11.00 -10.26 10.08
CA ALA A 64 12.18 -10.78 9.39
C ALA A 64 11.79 -11.78 8.30
N ASN A 65 12.69 -11.97 7.33
CA ASN A 65 12.52 -12.97 6.27
C ASN A 65 11.21 -12.81 5.49
N SER A 66 10.80 -11.55 5.25
CA SER A 66 9.55 -11.23 4.58
C SER A 66 9.75 -10.51 3.25
N VAL A 67 8.84 -10.78 2.31
CA VAL A 67 8.72 -10.06 1.04
C VAL A 67 7.32 -9.49 0.88
N ARG A 68 7.25 -8.25 0.37
CA ARG A 68 6.00 -7.57 0.07
C ARG A 68 5.99 -7.11 -1.37
N HIS A 69 4.87 -7.32 -2.05
CA HIS A 69 4.62 -6.75 -3.38
C HIS A 69 3.30 -5.97 -3.36
N GLY A 70 3.38 -4.66 -3.59
CA GLY A 70 2.22 -3.78 -3.61
C GLY A 70 2.63 -2.31 -3.68
N GLY A 71 1.69 -1.40 -3.43
CA GLY A 71 1.93 0.04 -3.51
C GLY A 71 3.12 0.50 -2.66
N SER A 72 3.84 1.51 -3.13
CA SER A 72 5.13 1.93 -2.58
C SER A 72 5.04 2.62 -1.22
N ILE A 73 3.90 3.21 -0.88
CA ILE A 73 3.75 4.09 0.30
C ILE A 73 4.16 3.39 1.60
N PRO A 74 3.64 2.19 1.97
CA PRO A 74 4.09 1.51 3.20
C PRO A 74 5.57 1.15 3.20
N ALA A 75 6.15 0.82 2.05
CA ALA A 75 7.58 0.49 1.95
C ALA A 75 8.47 1.71 2.18
N ILE A 76 8.10 2.85 1.59
CA ILE A 76 8.82 4.12 1.79
C ILE A 76 8.69 4.57 3.25
N TRP A 77 7.48 4.53 3.81
CA TRP A 77 7.24 4.91 5.20
C TRP A 77 7.99 4.02 6.20
N ALA A 78 7.97 2.70 6.02
CA ALA A 78 8.68 1.77 6.88
C ALA A 78 10.21 2.01 6.83
N TYR A 79 10.77 2.22 5.63
CA TYR A 79 12.19 2.56 5.47
C TYR A 79 12.54 3.89 6.14
N ALA A 80 11.72 4.93 5.93
CA ALA A 80 11.90 6.24 6.58
C ALA A 80 11.79 6.14 8.12
N SER A 81 11.02 5.17 8.62
CA SER A 81 10.87 4.87 10.05
C SER A 81 11.98 3.95 10.61
N GLY A 82 13.04 3.69 9.84
CA GLY A 82 14.23 2.96 10.29
C GLY A 82 14.25 1.46 9.96
N GLN A 83 13.26 0.93 9.23
CA GLN A 83 13.28 -0.47 8.81
C GLN A 83 14.32 -0.71 7.71
N LYS A 84 15.04 -1.82 7.83
CA LYS A 84 16.14 -2.18 6.92
C LYS A 84 15.65 -2.99 5.72
N THR A 85 14.66 -2.47 5.01
CA THR A 85 14.13 -3.13 3.80
C THR A 85 14.94 -2.79 2.56
N LYS A 86 14.93 -3.69 1.56
CA LYS A 86 15.57 -3.48 0.26
C LYS A 86 14.54 -3.63 -0.86
N VAL A 87 14.63 -2.78 -1.88
CA VAL A 87 13.85 -2.92 -3.12
C VAL A 87 14.53 -3.96 -4.00
N ILE A 88 13.80 -5.00 -4.40
CA ILE A 88 14.32 -6.11 -5.23
C ILE A 88 13.73 -6.11 -6.65
N GLY A 89 12.69 -5.32 -6.89
CA GLY A 89 12.03 -5.23 -8.18
C GLY A 89 10.87 -4.23 -8.15
N LEU A 90 10.47 -3.77 -9.33
CA LEU A 90 9.32 -2.89 -9.56
C LEU A 90 8.45 -3.49 -10.66
N SER A 91 7.14 -3.36 -10.51
CA SER A 91 6.18 -3.59 -11.59
C SER A 91 5.29 -2.37 -11.70
N TRP A 92 4.90 -2.04 -12.94
CA TRP A 92 4.01 -0.94 -13.23
C TRP A 92 2.60 -1.46 -13.48
N ALA A 93 1.60 -0.76 -12.95
CA ALA A 93 0.20 -0.93 -13.29
C ALA A 93 -0.37 0.46 -13.56
N ASP A 94 -1.07 0.61 -14.68
CA ASP A 94 -1.76 1.86 -14.97
C ASP A 94 -2.96 1.97 -14.03
N GLU A 95 -2.94 3.01 -13.20
CA GLU A 95 -4.00 3.32 -12.24
C GLU A 95 -4.68 4.63 -12.64
N VAL A 96 -5.99 4.69 -12.47
CA VAL A 96 -6.78 5.92 -12.62
C VAL A 96 -7.36 6.31 -11.28
N GLN A 97 -7.25 7.59 -10.94
CA GLN A 97 -7.90 8.16 -9.77
C GLN A 97 -9.05 9.05 -10.23
N LEU A 98 -10.23 8.83 -9.68
CA LEU A 98 -11.47 9.51 -10.07
C LEU A 98 -12.05 10.26 -8.88
N LEU A 99 -12.60 11.45 -9.13
CA LEU A 99 -13.49 12.14 -8.21
C LEU A 99 -14.92 11.69 -8.51
N LEU A 100 -15.60 11.15 -7.50
CA LEU A 100 -16.96 10.66 -7.63
C LEU A 100 -17.93 11.63 -6.98
N THR A 101 -18.96 12.00 -7.72
CA THR A 101 -20.09 12.80 -7.22
C THR A 101 -21.39 12.08 -7.50
N ARG A 102 -22.46 12.46 -6.81
CA ARG A 102 -23.79 11.95 -7.15
C ARG A 102 -24.25 12.55 -8.47
N TYR A 103 -25.00 11.77 -9.25
CA TYR A 103 -25.57 12.20 -10.53
C TYR A 103 -26.39 13.51 -10.41
N ASP A 104 -27.11 13.67 -9.29
CA ASP A 104 -28.01 14.80 -8.99
C ASP A 104 -27.34 15.94 -8.20
N SER A 105 -26.01 15.91 -8.02
CA SER A 105 -25.26 16.95 -7.29
C SER A 105 -25.06 18.26 -8.07
N ASN A 106 -25.41 18.30 -9.35
CA ASN A 106 -25.06 19.36 -10.31
C ASN A 106 -23.54 19.62 -10.48
N ILE A 107 -22.65 18.83 -9.87
CA ILE A 107 -21.20 18.90 -10.12
C ILE A 107 -20.90 18.11 -11.39
N LYS A 108 -20.48 18.79 -12.46
CA LYS A 108 -20.21 18.20 -13.79
C LYS A 108 -18.74 18.28 -14.18
N THR A 109 -18.01 19.22 -13.61
CA THR A 109 -16.60 19.47 -13.87
C THR A 109 -15.84 19.67 -12.56
N VAL A 110 -14.51 19.67 -12.62
CA VAL A 110 -13.67 19.97 -11.45
C VAL A 110 -13.90 21.40 -10.95
N ALA A 111 -14.19 22.36 -11.85
CA ALA A 111 -14.44 23.75 -11.47
C ALA A 111 -15.66 23.91 -10.56
N ASP A 112 -16.66 23.03 -10.70
CA ASP A 112 -17.88 23.04 -9.87
C ASP A 112 -17.62 22.64 -8.41
N LEU A 113 -16.41 22.16 -8.10
CA LEU A 113 -16.00 21.76 -6.74
C LEU A 113 -15.73 22.95 -5.81
N LYS A 114 -15.55 24.16 -6.35
CA LYS A 114 -15.35 25.35 -5.52
C LYS A 114 -16.49 25.52 -4.51
N ASP A 115 -16.11 25.82 -3.27
CA ASP A 115 -17.00 25.98 -2.11
C ASP A 115 -17.85 24.71 -1.83
N LYS A 116 -17.42 23.53 -2.28
CA LYS A 116 -18.07 22.24 -1.98
C LYS A 116 -17.33 21.50 -0.87
N ARG A 117 -17.99 20.45 -0.38
CA ARG A 117 -17.47 19.54 0.64
C ARG A 117 -16.82 18.33 -0.03
N PHE A 118 -15.60 18.01 0.35
CA PHE A 118 -14.89 16.82 -0.08
C PHE A 118 -14.74 15.85 1.09
N GLY A 119 -15.31 14.65 0.96
CA GLY A 119 -15.17 13.58 1.93
C GLY A 119 -13.75 13.03 1.92
N LEU A 120 -13.08 13.09 3.07
CA LEU A 120 -11.70 12.69 3.22
C LEU A 120 -11.62 11.51 4.19
N PRO A 121 -11.07 10.34 3.76
CA PRO A 121 -10.97 9.18 4.63
C PRO A 121 -10.25 9.50 5.95
N LEU A 122 -10.80 8.99 7.05
CA LEU A 122 -10.15 9.03 8.36
C LEU A 122 -10.07 7.62 8.96
N ASN A 123 -8.91 6.99 8.86
CA ASN A 123 -8.66 5.68 9.47
C ASN A 123 -7.90 5.83 10.81
N GLN A 124 -8.65 5.98 11.91
CA GLN A 124 -8.09 6.26 13.25
C GLN A 124 -7.17 5.15 13.79
N ASP A 125 -7.40 3.90 13.38
CA ASP A 125 -6.64 2.74 13.86
C ASP A 125 -5.48 2.35 12.92
N ALA A 126 -5.28 3.07 11.82
CA ALA A 126 -4.22 2.76 10.88
C ALA A 126 -2.84 3.17 11.40
N LEU A 127 -1.85 2.28 11.22
CA LEU A 127 -0.43 2.63 11.41
C LEU A 127 0.02 3.73 10.44
N ILE A 128 -0.58 3.75 9.25
CA ILE A 128 -0.37 4.74 8.20
C ILE A 128 -1.65 4.89 7.38
N ASP A 129 -2.23 6.08 7.37
CA ASP A 129 -3.41 6.39 6.56
C ASP A 129 -3.00 6.87 5.15
N PHE A 130 -2.53 5.93 4.34
CA PHE A 130 -2.17 6.22 2.96
C PHE A 130 -3.40 6.48 2.08
N SER A 131 -4.60 6.03 2.48
CA SER A 131 -5.85 6.32 1.77
C SER A 131 -6.19 7.81 1.84
N ARG A 132 -6.03 8.42 3.03
CA ARG A 132 -6.16 9.88 3.20
C ARG A 132 -5.16 10.64 2.33
N ALA A 133 -3.89 10.24 2.37
CA ALA A 133 -2.84 10.88 1.56
C ALA A 133 -3.12 10.77 0.06
N GLN A 134 -3.57 9.60 -0.41
CA GLN A 134 -3.96 9.38 -1.80
C GLN A 134 -5.18 10.24 -2.19
N ALA A 135 -6.20 10.33 -1.34
CA ALA A 135 -7.38 11.15 -1.59
C ALA A 135 -7.02 12.63 -1.74
N ILE A 136 -6.20 13.18 -0.84
CA ILE A 136 -5.69 14.57 -0.94
C ILE A 136 -4.92 14.76 -2.24
N ARG A 137 -3.99 13.84 -2.58
CA ARG A 137 -3.20 13.99 -3.80
C ARG A 137 -4.04 13.95 -5.07
N GLY A 138 -5.08 13.11 -5.09
CA GLY A 138 -6.04 13.07 -6.20
C GLY A 138 -6.82 14.37 -6.34
N LEU A 139 -7.32 14.90 -5.23
CA LEU A 139 -8.00 16.18 -5.18
C LEU A 139 -7.08 17.31 -5.67
N GLU A 140 -5.88 17.44 -5.11
CA GLU A 140 -4.89 18.44 -5.52
C GLU A 140 -4.58 18.39 -7.02
N ASN A 141 -4.33 17.18 -7.56
CA ASN A 141 -4.02 17.02 -8.97
C ASN A 141 -5.19 17.43 -9.87
N ALA A 142 -6.43 17.13 -9.46
CA ALA A 142 -7.62 17.52 -10.21
C ALA A 142 -7.81 19.04 -10.17
N LEU A 143 -7.81 19.66 -8.99
CA LEU A 143 -8.07 21.09 -8.81
C LEU A 143 -7.08 21.98 -9.59
N LYS A 144 -5.82 21.56 -9.67
CA LYS A 144 -4.79 22.23 -10.47
C LYS A 144 -5.10 22.31 -11.96
N THR A 145 -6.00 21.47 -12.49
CA THR A 145 -6.41 21.54 -13.91
C THR A 145 -7.35 22.71 -14.20
N VAL A 146 -7.89 23.36 -13.16
CA VAL A 146 -8.86 24.46 -13.23
C VAL A 146 -8.45 25.64 -12.33
N ASP A 147 -7.16 25.77 -12.02
CA ASP A 147 -6.59 26.84 -11.18
C ASP A 147 -7.26 26.99 -9.79
N LEU A 148 -7.66 25.86 -9.20
CA LEU A 148 -8.15 25.79 -7.83
C LEU A 148 -7.14 25.10 -6.91
N ASP A 149 -7.23 25.41 -5.62
CA ASP A 149 -6.45 24.79 -4.55
C ASP A 149 -7.36 24.06 -3.56
N VAL A 150 -6.79 23.15 -2.75
CA VAL A 150 -7.54 22.40 -1.71
C VAL A 150 -8.23 23.35 -0.72
N SER A 151 -7.68 24.54 -0.50
CA SER A 151 -8.27 25.58 0.35
C SER A 151 -9.56 26.20 -0.20
N ASP A 152 -9.89 26.00 -1.48
CA ASP A 152 -11.14 26.47 -2.08
C ASP A 152 -12.34 25.53 -1.78
N LEU A 153 -12.13 24.51 -0.95
CA LEU A 153 -13.12 23.50 -0.57
C LEU A 153 -13.12 23.28 0.95
N GLU A 154 -14.21 22.72 1.46
CA GLU A 154 -14.29 22.20 2.82
C GLU A 154 -13.91 20.72 2.84
N LEU A 155 -12.83 20.37 3.55
CA LEU A 155 -12.47 18.97 3.82
C LEU A 155 -13.30 18.44 5.00
N VAL A 156 -13.93 17.28 4.82
CA VAL A 156 -14.78 16.65 5.83
C VAL A 156 -14.27 15.25 6.10
N ASP A 157 -13.87 14.98 7.33
CA ASP A 157 -13.51 13.62 7.74
C ASP A 157 -14.72 12.68 7.65
N CYS A 158 -14.53 11.54 7.01
CA CYS A 158 -15.55 10.51 6.82
C CYS A 158 -14.99 9.09 6.96
#